data_AF-A0A929E071-F1
#
_entry.id   AF-A0A929E071-F1
#
_cell.length_a   1.000
_cell.length_b   1.000
_cell.length_c   1.000
_cell.angle_alpha   90.00
_cell.angle_beta   90.00
_cell.angle_gamma   90.00
#
_symmetry.space_group_name_H-M   'P 1'
#
loop_
_entity.id
_entity.type
_entity.pdbx_description
1 polymer ?
#
loop_
_entity_poly.entity_id
_entity_poly.type
_entity_poly.pdbx_seq_one_letter_code
_entity_poly.pdbx_strand_id
1 'polypeptide(L)'
;RVDGKILGFPGDILPRGDIFEITLMSPELLDQLKKEMIIDTGLIEKALSLEGDVIIKAAGNMAYPMGLRTENLAKEIQFIAKSKGLPFEVIAGSGADEHTMLGAARKKGVPCLVTVPQLIGGGTVGTALADSISIMERTSKIAEMMSSADVIIESAVALTQEIHDGPFETFTGHGIWANWEGYPTYSLKGKTLIRIDLDPNLKRAWDLEKGSGSVQQAIDKGMPKTKSMDIPFRMEMSGFARLENSIPVVGDIGIIWPIMAYFIEQKLGIRLDFISYPQQSREGQEMRKWIVDEILPVNREKLYI
;
A
#
# COMPACT_ATOMS: atom_id res chain seq x y z
N ARG A 1 -2.87 4.84 -24.33
CA ARG A 1 -1.39 4.91 -24.31
C ARG A 1 -0.95 5.24 -25.72
N VAL A 2 -0.17 6.29 -25.91
CA VAL A 2 0.25 6.76 -27.24
C VAL A 2 1.73 7.10 -27.22
N ASP A 3 2.34 7.27 -28.39
CA ASP A 3 3.71 7.76 -28.50
C ASP A 3 3.79 9.24 -28.08
N GLY A 4 4.50 9.51 -26.99
CA GLY A 4 4.69 10.84 -26.42
C GLY A 4 5.53 11.77 -27.30
N LYS A 5 6.41 11.23 -28.16
CA LYS A 5 7.19 12.05 -29.10
C LYS A 5 6.31 12.63 -30.18
N ILE A 6 5.30 11.90 -30.65
CA ILE A 6 4.30 12.41 -31.61
C ILE A 6 3.46 13.53 -30.98
N LEU A 7 3.20 13.43 -29.67
CA LEU A 7 2.56 14.51 -28.91
C LEU A 7 3.42 15.77 -28.79
N GLY A 8 4.74 15.66 -28.98
CA GLY A 8 5.69 16.77 -28.92
C GLY A 8 6.51 16.80 -27.64
N PHE A 9 6.45 15.74 -26.81
CA PHE A 9 7.28 15.65 -25.62
C PHE A 9 8.71 15.21 -25.97
N PRO A 10 9.73 15.84 -25.36
CA PRO A 10 11.10 15.36 -25.41
C PRO A 10 11.22 13.92 -24.87
N GLY A 11 12.07 13.11 -25.50
CA GLY A 11 12.24 11.70 -25.11
C GLY A 11 12.90 11.50 -23.74
N ASP A 12 13.62 12.48 -23.23
CA ASP A 12 14.33 12.43 -21.94
C ASP A 12 13.42 12.64 -20.73
N ILE A 13 12.21 13.17 -20.92
CA ILE A 13 11.20 13.33 -19.86
C ILE A 13 10.09 12.26 -19.90
N LEU A 14 10.09 11.40 -20.93
CA LEU A 14 9.13 10.32 -21.08
C LEU A 14 9.59 9.06 -20.34
N PRO A 15 8.65 8.23 -19.85
CA PRO A 15 9.01 6.92 -19.32
C PRO A 15 9.59 6.03 -20.42
N ARG A 16 10.26 4.95 -20.00
CA ARG A 16 10.80 3.94 -20.91
C ARG A 16 9.74 3.49 -21.91
N GLY A 17 10.10 3.52 -23.19
CA GLY A 17 9.20 3.22 -24.31
C GLY A 17 8.53 4.45 -24.91
N ASP A 18 8.93 5.66 -24.49
CA ASP A 18 8.44 6.94 -25.03
C ASP A 18 6.91 7.09 -24.92
N ILE A 19 6.28 6.39 -23.98
CA ILE A 19 4.83 6.33 -23.86
C ILE A 19 4.31 7.53 -23.08
N PHE A 20 3.27 8.17 -23.61
CA PHE A 20 2.42 9.07 -22.88
C PHE A 20 1.04 8.45 -22.63
N GLU A 21 0.46 8.75 -21.48
CA GLU A 21 -0.80 8.18 -21.04
C GLU A 21 -1.80 9.27 -20.73
N ILE A 22 -3.01 9.11 -21.25
CA ILE A 22 -4.16 9.95 -20.93
C ILE A 22 -5.21 9.09 -20.26
N THR A 23 -5.81 9.62 -19.20
CA THR A 23 -6.97 9.03 -18.55
C THR A 23 -8.20 9.23 -19.42
N LEU A 24 -8.86 8.14 -19.79
CA LEU A 24 -10.20 8.20 -20.36
C LEU A 24 -11.19 8.52 -19.24
N MET A 25 -12.01 9.55 -19.44
CA MET A 25 -12.99 10.00 -18.46
C MET A 25 -14.22 10.59 -19.14
N SER A 26 -15.32 10.68 -18.40
CA SER A 26 -16.53 11.33 -18.89
C SER A 26 -16.35 12.86 -19.02
N PRO A 27 -17.13 13.53 -19.87
CA PRO A 27 -17.14 14.99 -19.97
C PRO A 27 -17.44 15.67 -18.63
N GLU A 28 -18.34 15.10 -17.83
CA GLU A 28 -18.73 15.62 -16.53
C GLU A 28 -17.56 15.62 -15.54
N LEU A 29 -16.79 14.53 -15.52
CA LEU A 29 -15.58 14.46 -14.69
C LEU A 29 -14.55 15.47 -15.18
N LEU A 30 -14.31 15.58 -16.49
CA LEU A 30 -13.39 16.58 -17.04
C LEU A 30 -13.79 18.01 -16.65
N ASP A 31 -15.07 18.35 -16.73
CA ASP A 31 -15.57 19.67 -16.34
C ASP A 31 -15.48 19.93 -14.84
N GLN A 32 -15.61 18.89 -14.01
CA GLN A 32 -15.30 19.00 -12.59
C GLN A 32 -13.80 19.30 -12.37
N LEU A 33 -12.90 18.60 -13.07
CA LEU A 33 -11.46 18.80 -12.92
C LEU A 33 -11.00 20.19 -13.37
N LYS A 34 -11.63 20.77 -14.41
CA LYS A 34 -11.36 22.14 -14.87
C LYS A 34 -11.64 23.20 -13.80
N LYS A 35 -12.49 22.90 -12.80
CA LYS A 35 -12.74 23.80 -11.65
C LYS A 35 -11.60 23.76 -10.64
N GLU A 36 -10.78 22.71 -10.65
CA GLU A 36 -9.71 22.48 -9.68
C GLU A 36 -8.33 22.87 -10.22
N MET A 37 -8.11 22.70 -11.53
CA MET A 37 -6.83 23.03 -12.16
C MET A 37 -6.96 23.35 -13.65
N ILE A 38 -5.94 23.99 -14.21
CA ILE A 38 -5.85 24.24 -15.66
C ILE A 38 -5.58 22.92 -16.37
N ILE A 39 -6.39 22.62 -17.39
CA ILE A 39 -6.27 21.41 -18.21
C ILE A 39 -6.09 21.80 -19.67
N ASP A 40 -5.03 21.28 -20.27
CA ASP A 40 -4.77 21.33 -21.70
C ASP A 40 -5.67 20.30 -22.41
N THR A 41 -6.84 20.78 -22.83
CA THR A 41 -7.80 19.99 -23.59
C THR A 41 -7.30 19.67 -25.00
N GLY A 42 -6.49 20.54 -25.60
CA GLY A 42 -5.89 20.31 -26.92
C GLY A 42 -4.90 19.13 -26.90
N LEU A 43 -4.13 18.99 -25.83
CA LEU A 43 -3.28 17.80 -25.62
C LEU A 43 -4.11 16.51 -25.52
N ILE A 44 -5.24 16.57 -24.79
CA ILE A 44 -6.15 15.42 -24.65
C ILE A 44 -6.71 15.03 -26.01
N GLU A 45 -7.27 15.98 -26.76
CA GLU A 45 -7.83 15.77 -28.09
C GLU A 45 -6.79 15.21 -29.06
N LYS A 46 -5.59 15.81 -29.08
CA LYS A 46 -4.48 15.34 -29.92
C LYS A 46 -4.14 13.87 -29.61
N ALA A 47 -4.01 13.51 -28.35
CA ALA A 47 -3.69 12.12 -27.99
C ALA A 47 -4.83 11.14 -28.29
N LEU A 48 -6.08 11.55 -28.12
CA LEU A 48 -7.23 10.71 -28.49
C LEU A 48 -7.33 10.49 -30.01
N SER A 49 -6.73 11.37 -30.82
CA SER A 49 -6.65 11.21 -32.28
C SER A 49 -5.52 10.28 -32.74
N LEU A 50 -4.58 9.93 -31.86
CA LEU A 50 -3.47 9.02 -32.19
C LEU A 50 -3.87 7.56 -31.98
N GLU A 51 -3.28 6.68 -32.79
CA GLU A 51 -3.39 5.24 -32.57
C GLU A 51 -2.68 4.84 -31.25
N GLY A 52 -3.33 3.98 -30.46
CA GLY A 52 -2.80 3.57 -29.18
C GLY A 52 -3.69 2.61 -28.40
N ASP A 53 -3.14 2.06 -27.33
CA ASP A 53 -3.82 1.05 -26.52
C ASP A 53 -4.68 1.66 -25.41
N VAL A 54 -5.87 1.11 -25.22
CA VAL A 54 -6.72 1.36 -24.05
C VAL A 54 -6.50 0.25 -23.03
N ILE A 55 -6.14 0.64 -21.81
CA ILE A 55 -5.89 -0.31 -20.72
C ILE A 55 -6.51 0.20 -19.41
N ILE A 56 -6.91 -0.73 -18.54
CA ILE A 56 -7.20 -0.44 -17.13
C ILE A 56 -5.96 -0.80 -16.31
N LYS A 57 -5.44 0.13 -15.52
CA LYS A 57 -4.27 -0.11 -14.67
C LYS A 57 -4.67 -0.50 -13.26
N ALA A 58 -3.88 -1.37 -12.65
CA ALA A 58 -3.97 -1.67 -11.22
C ALA A 58 -3.06 -0.77 -10.36
N ALA A 59 -1.99 -0.23 -10.93
CA ALA A 59 -1.03 0.63 -10.23
C ALA A 59 -0.43 1.68 -11.19
N GLY A 60 -0.02 2.83 -10.63
CA GLY A 60 0.68 3.88 -11.38
C GLY A 60 -0.24 4.76 -12.23
N ASN A 61 -1.20 5.44 -11.59
CA ASN A 61 -2.09 6.39 -12.25
C ASN A 61 -1.39 7.75 -12.46
N MET A 62 -0.33 7.73 -13.28
CA MET A 62 0.41 8.92 -13.73
C MET A 62 -0.20 9.57 -14.98
N ALA A 63 -1.27 8.98 -15.51
CA ALA A 63 -1.89 9.42 -16.76
C ALA A 63 -2.48 10.84 -16.63
N TYR A 64 -2.26 11.67 -17.63
CA TYR A 64 -2.79 13.03 -17.67
C TYR A 64 -4.31 13.01 -17.90
N PRO A 65 -5.12 13.88 -17.26
CA PRO A 65 -4.76 14.86 -16.24
C PRO A 65 -4.78 14.31 -14.80
N MET A 66 -5.26 13.08 -14.57
CA MET A 66 -5.50 12.56 -13.21
C MET A 66 -4.22 12.40 -12.37
N GLY A 67 -3.10 12.01 -12.98
CA GLY A 67 -1.80 11.91 -12.29
C GLY A 67 -1.34 13.27 -11.79
N LEU A 68 -1.39 14.30 -12.65
CA LEU A 68 -1.07 15.68 -12.27
C LEU A 68 -1.99 16.20 -11.16
N ARG A 69 -3.30 15.96 -11.31
CA ARG A 69 -4.29 16.31 -10.27
C ARG A 69 -3.95 15.66 -8.94
N THR A 70 -3.60 14.37 -8.95
CA THR A 70 -3.27 13.60 -7.74
C THR A 70 -2.06 14.20 -7.02
N GLU A 71 -1.01 14.57 -7.74
CA GLU A 71 0.15 15.23 -7.14
C GLU A 71 -0.15 16.63 -6.60
N ASN A 72 -0.97 17.42 -7.30
CA ASN A 72 -1.36 18.74 -6.83
C ASN A 72 -2.27 18.67 -5.60
N LEU A 73 -3.25 17.76 -5.62
CA LEU A 73 -4.16 17.54 -4.50
C LEU A 73 -3.41 17.04 -3.26
N ALA A 74 -2.36 16.24 -3.43
CA ALA A 74 -1.53 15.79 -2.31
C ALA A 74 -0.88 16.97 -1.55
N LYS A 75 -0.40 18.00 -2.26
CA LYS A 75 0.17 19.21 -1.62
C LYS A 75 -0.89 19.94 -0.78
N GLU A 76 -2.11 20.01 -1.28
CA GLU A 76 -3.24 20.62 -0.58
C GLU A 76 -3.65 19.81 0.64
N ILE A 77 -3.77 18.48 0.50
CA ILE A 77 -4.04 17.56 1.61
C ILE A 77 -2.97 17.70 2.70
N GLN A 78 -1.69 17.74 2.33
CA GLN A 78 -0.58 17.96 3.26
C GLN A 78 -0.73 19.28 4.00
N PHE A 79 -1.07 20.38 3.31
CA PHE A 79 -1.26 21.69 3.94
C PHE A 79 -2.39 21.64 4.98
N ILE A 80 -3.54 21.07 4.62
CA ILE A 80 -4.68 20.90 5.53
C ILE A 80 -4.29 20.02 6.72
N ALA A 81 -3.65 18.88 6.47
CA ALA A 81 -3.18 17.94 7.47
C ALA A 81 -2.25 18.62 8.50
N LYS A 82 -1.24 19.35 8.02
CA LYS A 82 -0.33 20.13 8.88
C LYS A 82 -1.05 21.17 9.71
N SER A 83 -1.97 21.93 9.11
CA SER A 83 -2.71 22.98 9.83
C SER A 83 -3.59 22.43 10.96
N LYS A 84 -3.96 21.14 10.89
CA LYS A 84 -4.80 20.44 11.86
C LYS A 84 -4.02 19.51 12.80
N GLY A 85 -2.73 19.29 12.56
CA GLY A 85 -1.95 18.27 13.29
C GLY A 85 -2.51 16.86 13.08
N LEU A 86 -3.00 16.55 11.87
CA LEU A 86 -3.57 15.24 11.54
C LEU A 86 -2.71 14.52 10.49
N PRO A 87 -2.70 13.18 10.47
CA PRO A 87 -2.09 12.41 9.37
C PRO A 87 -2.76 12.74 8.03
N PHE A 88 -1.97 12.73 6.96
CA PHE A 88 -2.44 12.89 5.57
C PHE A 88 -3.65 12.00 5.25
N GLU A 89 -3.58 10.75 5.69
CA GLU A 89 -4.57 9.70 5.43
C GLU A 89 -5.95 10.05 6.01
N VAL A 90 -5.99 10.76 7.14
CA VAL A 90 -7.23 11.21 7.76
C VAL A 90 -7.93 12.27 6.91
N ILE A 91 -7.16 13.21 6.35
CA ILE A 91 -7.68 14.26 5.48
C ILE A 91 -8.09 13.65 4.13
N ALA A 92 -7.21 12.87 3.50
CA ALA A 92 -7.48 12.20 2.22
C ALA A 92 -8.71 11.29 2.31
N GLY A 93 -8.85 10.53 3.40
CA GLY A 93 -10.00 9.66 3.63
C GLY A 93 -11.34 10.38 3.73
N SER A 94 -11.36 11.68 4.05
CA SER A 94 -12.60 12.48 4.09
C SER A 94 -13.19 12.74 2.71
N GLY A 95 -12.35 12.78 1.68
CA GLY A 95 -12.76 12.93 0.29
C GLY A 95 -12.76 11.63 -0.52
N ALA A 96 -12.17 10.55 -0.01
CA ALA A 96 -12.05 9.29 -0.72
C ALA A 96 -13.40 8.53 -0.81
N ASP A 97 -13.59 7.79 -1.90
CA ASP A 97 -14.74 6.91 -2.08
C ASP A 97 -14.75 5.80 -1.02
N GLU A 98 -15.93 5.43 -0.54
CA GLU A 98 -16.10 4.48 0.57
C GLU A 98 -15.68 3.05 0.24
N HIS A 99 -15.51 2.69 -1.03
CA HIS A 99 -14.95 1.40 -1.45
C HIS A 99 -13.42 1.39 -1.47
N THR A 100 -12.77 2.56 -1.34
CA THR A 100 -11.32 2.62 -1.17
C THR A 100 -10.94 2.39 0.29
N MET A 101 -9.72 1.90 0.54
CA MET A 101 -9.23 1.69 1.91
C MET A 101 -9.30 2.96 2.78
N LEU A 102 -8.94 4.12 2.23
CA LEU A 102 -9.01 5.41 2.95
C LEU A 102 -10.46 5.81 3.27
N GLY A 103 -11.38 5.70 2.31
CA GLY A 103 -12.78 6.07 2.50
C GLY A 103 -13.50 5.09 3.43
N ALA A 104 -13.26 3.79 3.29
CA ALA A 104 -13.76 2.76 4.20
C ALA A 104 -13.28 2.98 5.64
N ALA A 105 -11.99 3.26 5.81
CA ALA A 105 -11.40 3.55 7.12
C ALA A 105 -12.04 4.79 7.75
N ARG A 106 -12.22 5.87 6.97
CA ARG A 106 -12.91 7.08 7.41
C ARG A 106 -14.36 6.81 7.83
N LYS A 107 -15.12 6.06 7.01
CA LYS A 107 -16.52 5.71 7.27
C LYS A 107 -16.68 4.88 8.55
N LYS A 108 -15.71 4.00 8.83
CA LYS A 108 -15.71 3.13 10.02
C LYS A 108 -15.05 3.75 11.25
N GLY A 109 -14.40 4.91 11.11
CA GLY A 109 -13.66 5.53 12.21
C GLY A 109 -12.45 4.71 12.67
N VAL A 110 -11.86 3.91 11.78
CA VAL A 110 -10.67 3.11 12.08
C VAL A 110 -9.43 3.76 11.48
N PRO A 111 -8.27 3.68 12.16
CA PRO A 111 -7.07 4.32 11.65
C PRO A 111 -6.50 3.57 10.43
N CYS A 112 -6.05 4.34 9.43
CA CYS A 112 -5.35 3.86 8.25
C CYS A 112 -4.12 4.75 8.07
N LEU A 113 -2.93 4.13 8.06
CA LEU A 113 -1.66 4.82 7.96
C LEU A 113 -0.74 4.10 6.99
N VAL A 114 -0.02 4.87 6.18
CA VAL A 114 1.08 4.38 5.36
C VAL A 114 2.33 4.24 6.23
N THR A 115 3.02 3.12 6.11
CA THR A 115 4.25 2.83 6.85
C THR A 115 5.43 3.60 6.26
N VAL A 116 6.48 3.81 7.07
CA VAL A 116 7.65 4.60 6.68
C VAL A 116 8.37 4.08 5.41
N PRO A 117 8.56 2.76 5.21
CA PRO A 117 9.23 2.26 4.00
C PRO A 117 8.51 2.59 2.68
N GLN A 118 7.19 2.80 2.72
CA GLN A 118 6.36 2.99 1.54
C GLN A 118 6.29 4.45 1.05
N LEU A 119 6.89 5.39 1.80
CA LEU A 119 6.75 6.83 1.54
C LEU A 119 7.41 7.28 0.23
N ILE A 120 8.68 6.93 -0.01
CA ILE A 120 9.48 7.57 -1.08
C ILE A 120 9.02 7.16 -2.48
N GLY A 121 8.54 5.92 -2.65
CA GLY A 121 8.14 5.38 -3.96
C GLY A 121 6.91 6.05 -4.58
N GLY A 122 6.17 6.87 -3.82
CA GLY A 122 4.90 7.49 -4.23
C GLY A 122 5.02 8.86 -4.94
N GLY A 123 6.23 9.30 -5.30
CA GLY A 123 6.45 10.62 -5.89
C GLY A 123 5.99 11.75 -4.96
N THR A 124 5.37 12.80 -5.52
CA THR A 124 4.87 13.94 -4.74
C THR A 124 3.83 13.55 -3.69
N VAL A 125 3.03 12.51 -3.93
CA VAL A 125 2.05 12.01 -2.94
C VAL A 125 2.76 11.46 -1.72
N GLY A 126 3.79 10.66 -1.95
CA GLY A 126 4.60 10.05 -0.92
C GLY A 126 5.33 11.08 -0.05
N THR A 127 5.92 12.11 -0.66
CA THR A 127 6.59 13.19 0.07
C THR A 127 5.60 14.05 0.85
N ALA A 128 4.45 14.39 0.26
CA ALA A 128 3.38 15.12 0.94
C ALA A 128 2.85 14.38 2.18
N LEU A 129 2.73 13.05 2.09
CA LEU A 129 2.32 12.18 3.19
C LEU A 129 3.41 12.06 4.27
N ALA A 130 4.68 11.97 3.87
CA ALA A 130 5.81 11.95 4.78
C ALA A 130 5.91 13.25 5.59
N ASP A 131 5.62 14.37 4.94
CA ASP A 131 5.71 15.69 5.57
C ASP A 131 4.48 16.05 6.41
N SER A 132 3.35 15.34 6.32
CA SER A 132 2.11 15.75 6.99
C SER A 132 2.23 15.75 8.52
N ILE A 133 3.05 14.82 9.05
CA ILE A 133 3.38 14.66 10.46
C ILE A 133 4.84 14.23 10.56
N SER A 134 5.49 14.41 11.72
CA SER A 134 6.88 13.96 11.87
C SER A 134 7.01 12.44 11.75
N ILE A 135 8.17 11.94 11.31
CA ILE A 135 8.46 10.50 11.29
C ILE A 135 8.27 9.88 12.68
N MET A 136 8.68 10.58 13.74
CA MET A 136 8.48 10.13 15.13
C MET A 136 6.99 9.95 15.44
N GLU A 137 6.17 10.95 15.13
CA GLU A 137 4.72 10.86 15.36
C GLU A 137 4.08 9.73 14.54
N ARG A 138 4.45 9.58 13.26
CA ARG A 138 3.96 8.49 12.41
C ARG A 138 4.31 7.13 13.00
N THR A 139 5.56 6.94 13.40
CA THR A 139 6.05 5.73 14.04
C THR A 139 5.31 5.43 15.34
N SER A 140 5.09 6.41 16.20
CA SER A 140 4.34 6.24 17.45
C SER A 140 2.89 5.80 17.19
N LYS A 141 2.20 6.41 16.23
CA LYS A 141 0.83 6.03 15.86
C LYS A 141 0.76 4.63 15.25
N ILE A 142 1.75 4.23 14.46
CA ILE A 142 1.86 2.85 13.95
C ILE A 142 2.06 1.89 15.12
N ALA A 143 2.94 2.20 16.07
CA ALA A 143 3.17 1.36 17.24
C ALA A 143 1.89 1.19 18.09
N GLU A 144 1.14 2.26 18.31
CA GLU A 144 -0.17 2.20 18.99
C GLU A 144 -1.17 1.30 18.24
N MET A 145 -1.28 1.48 16.91
CA MET A 145 -2.14 0.65 16.07
C MET A 145 -1.76 -0.83 16.18
N MET A 146 -0.48 -1.16 16.04
CA MET A 146 0.02 -2.54 16.14
C MET A 146 -0.14 -3.12 17.55
N SER A 147 0.00 -2.29 18.60
CA SER A 147 -0.22 -2.70 19.98
C SER A 147 -1.65 -3.19 20.21
N SER A 148 -2.64 -2.50 19.60
CA SER A 148 -4.05 -2.87 19.70
C SER A 148 -4.50 -4.08 18.89
N ALA A 149 -3.67 -4.60 17.97
CA ALA A 149 -4.05 -5.70 17.09
C ALA A 149 -3.73 -7.08 17.69
N ASP A 150 -4.68 -8.00 17.72
CA ASP A 150 -4.42 -9.41 18.09
C ASP A 150 -3.94 -10.26 16.90
N VAL A 151 -4.41 -9.90 15.70
CA VAL A 151 -4.09 -10.55 14.43
C VAL A 151 -3.61 -9.48 13.45
N ILE A 152 -2.48 -9.74 12.81
CA ILE A 152 -1.90 -8.87 11.80
C ILE A 152 -1.75 -9.66 10.51
N ILE A 153 -2.16 -9.05 9.39
CA ILE A 153 -2.08 -9.65 8.06
C ILE A 153 -1.19 -8.79 7.18
N GLU A 154 -0.05 -9.34 6.78
CA GLU A 154 0.84 -8.77 5.76
C GLU A 154 0.51 -9.42 4.41
N SER A 155 0.26 -8.63 3.38
CA SER A 155 -0.12 -9.16 2.06
C SER A 155 0.42 -8.32 0.92
N ALA A 156 0.82 -8.98 -0.18
CA ALA A 156 1.51 -8.35 -1.33
C ALA A 156 2.81 -7.63 -0.95
N VAL A 157 3.40 -8.03 0.18
CA VAL A 157 4.63 -7.45 0.75
C VAL A 157 5.83 -8.20 0.17
N ALA A 158 6.21 -7.85 -1.05
CA ALA A 158 7.37 -8.47 -1.68
C ALA A 158 8.66 -7.93 -1.06
N LEU A 159 9.32 -8.75 -0.24
CA LEU A 159 10.70 -8.52 0.21
C LEU A 159 10.91 -7.23 1.01
N THR A 160 9.87 -6.76 1.71
CA THR A 160 10.00 -5.59 2.57
C THR A 160 10.10 -6.00 4.04
N GLN A 161 10.87 -5.19 4.77
CA GLN A 161 10.90 -5.18 6.22
C GLN A 161 9.76 -4.26 6.66
N GLU A 162 8.77 -4.79 7.35
CA GLU A 162 7.69 -3.97 7.89
C GLU A 162 7.61 -4.15 9.40
N ILE A 163 6.66 -4.94 9.90
CA ILE A 163 6.28 -4.82 11.31
C ILE A 163 7.25 -5.53 12.27
N HIS A 164 7.81 -6.67 11.86
CA HIS A 164 8.70 -7.45 12.72
C HIS A 164 10.06 -6.80 12.92
N ASP A 165 10.40 -5.77 12.13
CA ASP A 165 11.61 -4.98 12.31
C ASP A 165 11.31 -3.58 12.86
N GLY A 166 10.02 -3.24 13.06
CA GLY A 166 9.59 -1.97 13.64
C GLY A 166 8.36 -1.33 12.97
N PRO A 167 8.14 -0.03 13.17
CA PRO A 167 8.91 0.81 14.06
C PRO A 167 8.56 0.47 15.53
N PHE A 168 9.55 0.45 16.42
CA PHE A 168 9.36 0.26 17.86
C PHE A 168 8.77 -1.10 18.31
N GLU A 169 9.04 -2.15 17.55
CA GLU A 169 8.68 -3.53 17.92
C GLU A 169 9.69 -4.09 18.94
N THR A 170 9.23 -4.59 20.08
CA THR A 170 10.09 -4.95 21.23
C THR A 170 10.48 -6.42 21.30
N PHE A 171 9.69 -7.35 20.76
CA PHE A 171 9.93 -8.79 20.88
C PHE A 171 11.14 -9.26 20.06
N THR A 172 11.36 -8.64 18.90
CA THR A 172 12.52 -8.85 18.03
C THR A 172 13.67 -7.88 18.34
N GLY A 173 13.43 -6.88 19.18
CA GLY A 173 14.44 -6.01 19.80
C GLY A 173 14.57 -4.60 19.22
N HIS A 174 13.82 -4.25 18.17
CA HIS A 174 13.95 -2.97 17.48
C HIS A 174 13.40 -1.75 18.27
N GLY A 175 12.55 -1.99 19.27
CA GLY A 175 11.91 -0.98 20.11
C GLY A 175 12.48 -0.85 21.51
N ILE A 176 13.56 -1.56 21.87
CA ILE A 176 14.08 -1.59 23.24
C ILE A 176 14.42 -0.17 23.74
N TRP A 177 15.14 0.61 22.94
CA TRP A 177 15.57 1.96 23.33
C TRP A 177 14.42 2.96 23.30
N ALA A 178 13.52 2.85 22.33
CA ALA A 178 12.31 3.67 22.29
C ALA A 178 11.43 3.44 23.54
N ASN A 179 11.30 2.18 23.95
CA ASN A 179 10.60 1.81 25.19
C ASN A 179 11.32 2.36 26.43
N TRP A 180 12.66 2.32 26.46
CA TRP A 180 13.46 2.89 27.54
C TRP A 180 13.22 4.40 27.71
N GLU A 181 13.07 5.12 26.60
CA GLU A 181 12.80 6.57 26.59
C GLU A 181 11.32 6.91 26.78
N GLY A 182 10.43 5.91 26.91
CA GLY A 182 9.01 6.11 27.18
C GLY A 182 8.16 6.41 25.94
N TYR A 183 8.66 6.13 24.73
CA TYR A 183 7.84 6.23 23.51
C TYR A 183 6.82 5.08 23.42
N PRO A 184 5.70 5.27 22.71
CA PRO A 184 4.80 4.18 22.38
C PRO A 184 5.53 3.07 21.65
N THR A 185 5.44 1.85 22.16
CA THR A 185 6.04 0.66 21.55
C THR A 185 5.01 -0.46 21.48
N TYR A 186 5.31 -1.52 20.73
CA TYR A 186 4.48 -2.72 20.70
C TYR A 186 5.32 -3.99 20.77
N SER A 187 4.67 -5.10 21.09
CA SER A 187 5.30 -6.41 21.13
C SER A 187 4.51 -7.36 20.25
N LEU A 188 5.20 -8.08 19.36
CA LEU A 188 4.60 -9.18 18.60
C LEU A 188 4.43 -10.46 19.43
N LYS A 189 4.90 -10.45 20.69
CA LYS A 189 4.73 -11.60 21.60
C LYS A 189 3.25 -11.92 21.78
N GLY A 190 2.88 -13.17 21.49
CA GLY A 190 1.51 -13.68 21.61
C GLY A 190 0.56 -13.25 20.48
N LYS A 191 0.92 -12.29 19.63
CA LYS A 191 0.12 -11.86 18.47
C LYS A 191 0.22 -12.89 17.34
N THR A 192 -0.83 -13.00 16.52
CA THR A 192 -0.81 -13.84 15.32
C THR A 192 -0.41 -13.01 14.11
N LEU A 193 0.64 -13.42 13.40
CA LEU A 193 1.09 -12.74 12.18
C LEU A 193 0.92 -13.66 10.97
N ILE A 194 0.01 -13.30 10.08
CA ILE A 194 -0.22 -14.02 8.82
C ILE A 194 0.47 -13.24 7.71
N ARG A 195 1.37 -13.89 6.96
CA ARG A 195 2.03 -13.27 5.81
C ARG A 195 1.70 -14.03 4.53
N ILE A 196 1.05 -13.36 3.60
CA ILE A 196 0.76 -13.85 2.26
C ILE A 196 1.86 -13.36 1.32
N ASP A 197 2.74 -14.27 0.91
CA ASP A 197 3.93 -13.99 0.09
C ASP A 197 4.02 -15.00 -1.07
N LEU A 198 4.60 -14.60 -2.19
CA LEU A 198 4.86 -15.50 -3.32
C LEU A 198 6.21 -16.21 -3.19
N ASP A 199 7.13 -15.75 -2.33
CA ASP A 199 8.46 -16.33 -2.17
C ASP A 199 8.42 -17.61 -1.30
N PRO A 200 8.63 -18.81 -1.87
CA PRO A 200 8.63 -20.06 -1.10
C PRO A 200 9.80 -20.15 -0.11
N ASN A 201 10.83 -19.32 -0.23
CA ASN A 201 11.96 -19.32 0.70
C ASN A 201 11.52 -18.86 2.10
N LEU A 202 10.51 -17.98 2.21
CA LEU A 202 9.94 -17.60 3.50
C LEU A 202 9.39 -18.83 4.24
N LYS A 203 8.66 -19.70 3.51
CA LYS A 203 8.13 -20.94 4.07
C LYS A 203 9.24 -21.90 4.49
N ARG A 204 10.30 -22.06 3.67
CA ARG A 204 11.45 -22.91 4.03
C ARG A 204 12.17 -22.41 5.28
N ALA A 205 12.42 -21.10 5.39
CA ALA A 205 13.02 -20.50 6.57
C ALA A 205 12.16 -20.73 7.83
N TRP A 206 10.85 -20.60 7.67
CA TRP A 206 9.88 -20.91 8.74
C TRP A 206 9.89 -22.39 9.13
N ASP A 207 9.86 -23.33 8.17
CA ASP A 207 9.89 -24.77 8.44
C ASP A 207 11.18 -25.19 9.18
N LEU A 208 12.34 -24.64 8.76
CA LEU A 208 13.63 -24.87 9.43
C LEU A 208 13.63 -24.36 10.87
N GLU A 209 13.04 -23.18 11.11
CA GLU A 209 12.96 -22.64 12.47
C GLU A 209 12.03 -23.47 13.36
N LYS A 210 10.83 -23.82 12.88
CA LYS A 210 9.86 -24.63 13.64
C LYS A 210 10.33 -26.06 13.88
N GLY A 211 11.15 -26.61 12.97
CA GLY A 211 11.68 -27.96 13.09
C GLY A 211 12.91 -28.06 13.99
N SER A 212 13.94 -27.23 13.75
CA SER A 212 15.26 -27.40 14.36
C SER A 212 15.78 -26.17 15.11
N GLY A 213 15.03 -25.06 15.16
CA GLY A 213 15.48 -23.79 15.76
C GLY A 213 16.74 -23.23 15.09
N SER A 214 17.02 -23.65 13.86
CA SER A 214 18.29 -23.37 13.19
C SER A 214 18.46 -21.90 12.85
N VAL A 215 17.38 -21.13 12.69
CA VAL A 215 17.44 -19.69 12.45
C VAL A 215 17.85 -18.97 13.71
N GLN A 216 17.23 -19.25 14.86
CA GLN A 216 17.63 -18.66 16.14
C GLN A 216 19.07 -19.04 16.51
N GLN A 217 19.45 -20.31 16.38
CA GLN A 217 20.82 -20.76 16.70
C GLN A 217 21.88 -20.11 15.80
N ALA A 218 21.57 -19.87 14.52
CA ALA A 218 22.49 -19.17 13.62
C ALA A 218 22.68 -17.70 14.02
N ILE A 219 21.62 -17.03 14.49
CA ILE A 219 21.68 -15.67 15.02
C ILE A 219 22.53 -15.62 16.29
N ASP A 220 22.26 -16.50 17.25
CA ASP A 220 22.96 -16.53 18.54
C ASP A 220 24.46 -16.75 18.37
N LYS A 221 24.86 -17.51 17.36
CA LYS A 221 26.26 -17.81 17.02
C LYS A 221 26.88 -16.82 16.04
N GLY A 222 26.15 -15.81 15.57
CA GLY A 222 26.63 -14.84 14.59
C GLY A 222 27.05 -15.45 13.24
N MET A 223 26.47 -16.58 12.85
CA MET A 223 26.86 -17.29 11.63
C MET A 223 26.22 -16.67 10.36
N PRO A 224 26.89 -16.75 9.19
CA PRO A 224 26.32 -16.27 7.93
C PRO A 224 25.07 -17.09 7.55
N LYS A 225 23.89 -16.48 7.69
CA LYS A 225 22.58 -17.15 7.53
C LYS A 225 22.39 -17.82 6.16
N THR A 226 22.98 -17.25 5.11
CA THR A 226 22.92 -17.78 3.73
C THR A 226 23.77 -19.04 3.53
N LYS A 227 24.91 -19.15 4.21
CA LYS A 227 25.83 -20.29 4.05
C LYS A 227 25.39 -21.52 4.83
N SER A 228 24.64 -21.35 5.91
CA SER A 228 24.22 -22.44 6.79
C SER A 228 22.89 -23.10 6.41
N MET A 229 22.04 -22.42 5.62
CA MET A 229 20.67 -22.87 5.34
C MET A 229 20.38 -23.21 3.87
N ASP A 230 21.36 -23.01 2.98
CA ASP A 230 21.24 -23.25 1.52
C ASP A 230 20.00 -22.60 0.87
N ILE A 231 19.56 -21.47 1.45
CA ILE A 231 18.49 -20.63 0.91
C ILE A 231 18.99 -19.19 0.79
N PRO A 232 18.50 -18.42 -0.20
CA PRO A 232 18.70 -16.98 -0.26
C PRO A 232 18.03 -16.31 0.94
N PHE A 233 18.72 -16.30 2.07
CA PHE A 233 18.19 -15.85 3.35
C PHE A 233 18.24 -14.33 3.45
N ARG A 234 17.12 -13.72 3.83
CA ARG A 234 16.97 -12.27 3.97
C ARG A 234 16.55 -11.91 5.39
N MET A 235 16.74 -10.65 5.77
CA MET A 235 16.55 -10.22 7.17
C MET A 235 15.10 -10.36 7.64
N GLU A 236 14.15 -10.03 6.77
CA GLU A 236 12.71 -10.14 7.02
C GLU A 236 12.25 -11.57 7.29
N MET A 237 12.88 -12.55 6.64
CA MET A 237 12.61 -13.97 6.88
C MET A 237 13.02 -14.39 8.30
N SER A 238 14.04 -13.73 8.87
CA SER A 238 14.54 -13.97 10.22
C SER A 238 13.59 -13.50 11.31
N GLY A 239 13.00 -12.31 11.15
CA GLY A 239 12.06 -11.77 12.11
C GLY A 239 10.80 -12.62 12.14
N PHE A 240 10.21 -12.84 10.96
CA PHE A 240 8.97 -13.57 10.79
C PHE A 240 9.04 -15.03 11.27
N ALA A 241 10.05 -15.80 10.84
CA ALA A 241 10.13 -17.24 11.14
C ALA A 241 10.21 -17.55 12.65
N ARG A 242 10.79 -16.64 13.42
CA ARG A 242 11.01 -16.77 14.87
C ARG A 242 9.78 -16.45 15.71
N LEU A 243 8.80 -15.76 15.16
CA LEU A 243 7.56 -15.46 15.89
C LEU A 243 6.80 -16.75 16.15
N GLU A 244 6.32 -16.92 17.39
CA GLU A 244 5.67 -18.16 17.84
C GLU A 244 4.44 -18.48 16.98
N ASN A 245 3.60 -17.47 16.74
CA ASN A 245 2.33 -17.59 16.02
C ASN A 245 2.38 -16.98 14.60
N SER A 246 3.53 -17.05 13.92
CA SER A 246 3.61 -16.66 12.51
C SER A 246 3.10 -17.75 11.57
N ILE A 247 2.35 -17.35 10.54
CA ILE A 247 1.71 -18.24 9.56
C ILE A 247 2.11 -17.79 8.15
N PRO A 248 3.05 -18.48 7.49
CA PRO A 248 3.39 -18.20 6.09
C PRO A 248 2.37 -18.83 5.15
N VAL A 249 1.78 -18.01 4.28
CA VAL A 249 0.89 -18.45 3.20
C VAL A 249 1.59 -18.18 1.87
N VAL A 250 1.94 -19.25 1.15
CA VAL A 250 2.57 -19.14 -0.16
C VAL A 250 1.51 -19.20 -1.25
N GLY A 251 1.25 -18.07 -1.91
CA GLY A 251 0.25 -18.02 -2.97
C GLY A 251 -0.07 -16.61 -3.47
N ASP A 252 -0.72 -16.54 -4.62
CA ASP A 252 -1.18 -15.28 -5.21
C ASP A 252 -2.28 -14.67 -4.34
N ILE A 253 -2.12 -13.41 -3.95
CA ILE A 253 -3.06 -12.70 -3.07
C ILE A 253 -4.47 -12.63 -3.68
N GLY A 254 -4.59 -12.50 -5.00
CA GLY A 254 -5.87 -12.48 -5.70
C GLY A 254 -6.62 -13.82 -5.61
N ILE A 255 -5.92 -14.91 -5.30
CA ILE A 255 -6.50 -16.25 -5.07
C ILE A 255 -6.71 -16.51 -3.57
N ILE A 256 -5.73 -16.17 -2.74
CA ILE A 256 -5.74 -16.48 -1.31
C ILE A 256 -6.76 -15.62 -0.57
N TRP A 257 -6.80 -14.31 -0.86
CA TRP A 257 -7.67 -13.38 -0.14
C TRP A 257 -9.16 -13.74 -0.22
N PRO A 258 -9.73 -14.06 -1.40
CA PRO A 258 -11.13 -14.49 -1.51
C PRO A 258 -11.47 -15.74 -0.70
N ILE A 259 -10.56 -16.71 -0.66
CA ILE A 259 -10.75 -17.95 0.11
C ILE A 259 -10.77 -17.62 1.61
N MET A 260 -9.80 -16.81 2.07
CA MET A 260 -9.75 -16.38 3.46
C MET A 260 -11.00 -15.56 3.83
N ALA A 261 -11.38 -14.61 2.98
CA ALA A 261 -12.55 -13.75 3.15
C ALA A 261 -13.83 -14.58 3.36
N TYR A 262 -14.05 -15.61 2.53
CA TYR A 262 -15.19 -16.52 2.67
C TYR A 262 -15.25 -17.20 4.05
N PHE A 263 -14.12 -17.71 4.55
CA PHE A 263 -14.11 -18.34 5.87
C PHE A 263 -14.24 -17.31 7.01
N ILE A 264 -13.67 -16.11 6.84
CA ILE A 264 -13.78 -15.00 7.80
C ILE A 264 -15.23 -14.55 7.94
N GLU A 265 -15.98 -14.42 6.83
CA GLU A 265 -17.42 -14.12 6.84
C GLU A 265 -18.19 -15.12 7.71
N GLN A 266 -17.99 -16.42 7.47
CA GLN A 266 -18.69 -17.47 8.22
C GLN A 266 -18.34 -17.47 9.71
N LYS A 267 -17.07 -17.20 10.04
CA LYS A 267 -16.60 -17.18 11.45
C LYS A 267 -17.01 -15.94 12.20
N LEU A 268 -17.06 -14.79 11.54
CA LEU A 268 -17.45 -13.52 12.15
C LEU A 268 -18.96 -13.24 12.05
N GLY A 269 -19.70 -14.01 11.26
CA GLY A 269 -21.13 -13.77 10.99
C GLY A 269 -21.36 -12.46 10.24
N ILE A 270 -20.41 -12.07 9.38
CA ILE A 270 -20.50 -10.86 8.55
C ILE A 270 -20.68 -11.24 7.08
N ARG A 271 -21.13 -10.26 6.29
CA ARG A 271 -21.16 -10.33 4.84
C ARG A 271 -20.26 -9.25 4.26
N LEU A 272 -19.39 -9.65 3.36
CA LEU A 272 -18.56 -8.82 2.52
C LEU A 272 -19.32 -8.63 1.21
N ASP A 273 -19.57 -7.38 0.86
CA ASP A 273 -20.32 -7.02 -0.35
C ASP A 273 -19.44 -7.04 -1.62
N PHE A 274 -18.13 -7.29 -1.45
CA PHE A 274 -17.16 -7.28 -2.52
C PHE A 274 -16.10 -8.38 -2.30
N ILE A 275 -15.81 -9.14 -3.36
CA ILE A 275 -14.78 -10.18 -3.38
C ILE A 275 -13.80 -9.85 -4.51
N SER A 276 -12.51 -9.81 -4.17
CA SER A 276 -11.44 -9.57 -5.13
C SER A 276 -11.19 -10.80 -6.02
N TYR A 277 -10.62 -10.61 -7.21
CA TYR A 277 -10.22 -11.70 -8.10
C TYR A 277 -8.84 -11.43 -8.73
N PRO A 278 -8.09 -12.47 -9.17
CA PRO A 278 -6.86 -12.28 -9.92
C PRO A 278 -7.12 -11.45 -11.18
N GLN A 279 -6.30 -10.43 -11.43
CA GLN A 279 -6.57 -9.42 -12.47
C GLN A 279 -6.69 -9.97 -13.90
N GLN A 280 -6.11 -11.14 -14.14
CA GLN A 280 -6.11 -11.87 -15.40
C GLN A 280 -7.34 -12.75 -15.60
N SER A 281 -8.07 -13.10 -14.53
CA SER A 281 -9.30 -13.88 -14.66
C SER A 281 -10.42 -13.02 -15.25
N ARG A 282 -11.46 -13.66 -15.78
CA ARG A 282 -12.63 -12.95 -16.32
C ARG A 282 -13.29 -12.10 -15.23
N GLU A 283 -13.47 -12.67 -14.05
CA GLU A 283 -14.05 -12.02 -12.88
C GLU A 283 -13.19 -10.84 -12.41
N GLY A 284 -11.85 -10.96 -12.48
CA GLY A 284 -10.94 -9.85 -12.17
C GLY A 284 -10.95 -8.72 -13.20
N GLN A 285 -11.20 -9.04 -14.47
CA GLN A 285 -11.40 -8.03 -15.51
C GLN A 285 -12.74 -7.30 -15.35
N GLU A 286 -13.82 -8.02 -15.03
CA GLU A 286 -15.14 -7.46 -14.71
C GLU A 286 -15.06 -6.56 -13.47
N MET A 287 -14.39 -7.03 -12.42
CA MET A 287 -14.12 -6.26 -11.21
C MET A 287 -13.36 -4.96 -11.52
N ARG A 288 -12.29 -5.03 -12.33
CA ARG A 288 -11.53 -3.84 -12.74
C ARG A 288 -12.36 -2.84 -13.53
N LYS A 289 -13.25 -3.33 -14.39
CA LYS A 289 -14.20 -2.48 -15.13
C LYS A 289 -15.17 -1.81 -14.17
N TRP A 290 -15.77 -2.57 -13.26
CA TRP A 290 -16.64 -2.02 -12.21
C TRP A 290 -15.93 -0.93 -11.39
N ILE A 291 -14.66 -1.12 -11.02
CA ILE A 291 -13.88 -0.09 -10.31
C ILE A 291 -13.79 1.21 -11.11
N VAL A 292 -13.53 1.13 -12.42
CA VAL A 292 -13.43 2.30 -13.30
C VAL A 292 -14.77 3.01 -13.45
N ASP A 293 -15.86 2.25 -13.50
CA ASP A 293 -17.20 2.78 -13.75
C ASP A 293 -17.84 3.37 -12.47
N GLU A 294 -17.54 2.82 -11.30
CA GLU A 294 -18.27 3.12 -10.05
C GLU A 294 -17.46 3.89 -9.00
N ILE A 295 -16.13 3.76 -8.98
CA ILE A 295 -15.31 4.35 -7.90
C ILE A 295 -14.84 5.74 -8.28
N LEU A 296 -15.24 6.72 -7.48
CA LEU A 296 -14.94 8.12 -7.76
C LEU A 296 -13.55 8.55 -7.23
N PRO A 297 -12.87 9.46 -7.93
CA PRO A 297 -11.67 10.11 -7.40
C PRO A 297 -11.96 10.88 -6.11
N VAL A 298 -10.90 11.17 -5.34
CA VAL A 298 -11.00 11.99 -4.12
C VAL A 298 -11.74 13.29 -4.41
N ASN A 299 -12.84 13.52 -3.68
CA ASN A 299 -13.62 14.75 -3.74
C ASN A 299 -12.91 15.84 -2.92
N ARG A 300 -12.39 16.85 -3.62
CA ARG A 300 -11.61 17.95 -3.04
C ARG A 300 -12.41 18.78 -2.02
N GLU A 301 -13.70 19.00 -2.26
CA GLU A 301 -14.54 19.84 -1.39
C GLU A 301 -14.72 19.23 0.00
N LYS A 302 -14.66 17.89 0.10
CA LYS A 302 -14.80 17.16 1.36
C LYS A 302 -13.53 17.14 2.22
N LEU A 303 -12.41 17.69 1.76
CA LEU A 303 -11.14 17.71 2.50
C LEU A 303 -11.13 18.73 3.65
N TYR A 304 -11.99 19.74 3.58
CA TYR A 304 -12.09 20.84 4.54
C TYR A 304 -12.99 20.48 5.73
N ILE A 305 -12.66 19.39 6.42
CA ILE A 305 -13.32 18.93 7.66
C ILE A 305 -13.03 19.82 8.86
#